data_AF-A0A850R4K1-F1
#
_entry.id   AF-A0A850R4K1-F1
#
_cell.length_a   1.000
_cell.length_b   1.000
_cell.length_c   1.000
_cell.angle_alpha   90.00
_cell.angle_beta   90.00
_cell.angle_gamma   90.00
#
_symmetry.space_group_name_H-M   'P 1'
#
loop_
_entity.id
_entity.type
_entity.pdbx_description
1 polymer ?
#
loop_
_entity_poly.entity_id
_entity_poly.type
_entity_poly.pdbx_seq_one_letter_code
_entity_poly.pdbx_strand_id
1 'polypeptide(L)'
;MRPVSVTDEEVISAGNELLKKGITVNGFQLRKAIGAGQQKRLFDVWLQYVELTPSLNNQQDSEDDCIPSQTSSTFATDTLGRIEPILLEAFSSLLTSEQNHFNELLKAQHQTAKEQNERYEHDIAERDEYSSGLEEEIKDLGHELEKKEQEVVSINALMAKLENNLNGKELELIKVVETNNSLRKLVDEKTDQMNQLNDQLNNKELELNNKSISIATLTERNESLNSSIKQLKDDIKSKGNDLIKVQAENQLLLTKTGTLEGENKTLTSNLSALKAEHQDLDQRHKQLLIEKDRLDIQLSNRIHFTSDEVLALEFSIDQFNDMIEGGSSESVKHEKIISDIKSLLKRFKAE
;
A
#
# COMPACT_ATOMS: atom_id res chain seq x y z
N MET A 1 -77.19 7.65 -5.91
CA MET A 1 -78.28 6.67 -6.13
C MET A 1 -79.51 7.41 -6.62
N ARG A 2 -80.14 6.99 -7.73
CA ARG A 2 -81.37 7.61 -8.23
C ARG A 2 -82.57 7.01 -7.48
N PRO A 3 -83.50 7.79 -6.92
CA PRO A 3 -84.65 7.25 -6.21
C PRO A 3 -85.60 6.51 -7.16
N VAL A 4 -86.12 5.37 -6.72
CA VAL A 4 -87.09 4.52 -7.43
C VAL A 4 -88.38 5.31 -7.68
N SER A 5 -88.81 5.42 -8.93
CA SER A 5 -90.05 6.10 -9.32
C SER A 5 -91.24 5.18 -9.11
N VAL A 6 -91.98 5.40 -8.02
CA VAL A 6 -93.29 4.78 -7.76
C VAL A 6 -94.34 5.39 -8.69
N THR A 7 -95.10 4.54 -9.37
CA THR A 7 -96.16 4.95 -10.32
C THR A 7 -97.47 5.27 -9.59
N ASP A 8 -98.29 6.16 -10.14
CA ASP A 8 -99.52 6.62 -9.46
C ASP A 8 -100.56 5.48 -9.29
N GLU A 9 -100.55 4.50 -10.19
CA GLU A 9 -101.40 3.30 -10.13
C GLU A 9 -101.04 2.39 -8.94
N GLU A 10 -99.75 2.27 -8.60
CA GLU A 10 -99.28 1.53 -7.42
C GLU A 10 -99.76 2.18 -6.12
N VAL A 11 -99.86 3.52 -6.10
CA VAL A 11 -100.36 4.28 -4.94
C VAL A 11 -101.84 4.02 -4.71
N ILE A 12 -102.65 4.04 -5.78
CA ILE A 12 -104.10 3.81 -5.70
C ILE A 12 -104.39 2.36 -5.29
N SER A 13 -103.65 1.39 -5.83
CA SER A 13 -103.78 -0.02 -5.45
C SER A 13 -103.47 -0.24 -3.97
N ALA A 14 -102.37 0.34 -3.47
CA ALA A 14 -101.98 0.26 -2.07
C ALA A 14 -102.98 0.93 -1.13
N GLY A 15 -103.55 2.08 -1.50
CA GLY A 15 -104.56 2.76 -0.69
C GLY A 15 -105.89 1.98 -0.61
N ASN A 16 -106.33 1.37 -1.72
CA ASN A 16 -107.52 0.52 -1.73
C ASN A 16 -107.33 -0.76 -0.90
N GLU A 17 -106.12 -1.34 -0.89
CA GLU A 17 -105.81 -2.45 0.01
C GLU A 17 -105.88 -2.07 1.50
N LEU A 18 -105.40 -0.87 1.84
CA LEU A 18 -105.47 -0.36 3.22
C LEU A 18 -106.92 -0.13 3.66
N LEU A 19 -107.77 0.43 2.79
CA LEU A 19 -109.21 0.55 3.05
C LEU A 19 -109.89 -0.82 3.21
N LYS A 20 -109.57 -1.81 2.36
CA LYS A 20 -110.10 -3.19 2.51
C LYS A 20 -109.70 -3.83 3.84
N LYS A 21 -108.55 -3.47 4.38
CA LYS A 21 -108.06 -3.91 5.70
C LYS A 21 -108.64 -3.11 6.87
N GLY A 22 -109.52 -2.13 6.60
CA GLY A 22 -110.11 -1.24 7.61
C GLY A 22 -109.13 -0.25 8.23
N ILE A 23 -107.96 -0.06 7.61
CA ILE A 23 -106.89 0.82 8.10
C ILE A 23 -107.06 2.20 7.45
N THR A 24 -106.97 3.26 8.24
CA THR A 24 -107.00 4.63 7.74
C THR A 24 -105.78 4.91 6.86
N VAL A 25 -106.03 5.42 5.65
CA VAL A 25 -104.97 5.67 4.66
C VAL A 25 -104.27 6.99 4.98
N ASN A 26 -102.98 6.94 5.32
CA ASN A 26 -102.11 8.12 5.45
C ASN A 26 -100.81 7.95 4.63
N GLY A 27 -100.06 9.03 4.42
CA GLY A 27 -98.81 8.99 3.63
C GLY A 27 -97.72 8.06 4.16
N PHE A 28 -97.63 7.86 5.47
CA PHE A 28 -96.74 6.87 6.10
C PHE A 28 -97.20 5.43 5.82
N GLN A 29 -98.51 5.15 5.94
CA GLN A 29 -99.06 3.81 5.67
C GLN A 29 -98.94 3.45 4.18
N LEU A 30 -99.15 4.41 3.29
CA LEU A 30 -98.91 4.23 1.85
C LEU A 30 -97.44 3.94 1.55
N ARG A 31 -96.51 4.67 2.18
CA ARG A 31 -95.07 4.38 2.06
C ARG A 31 -94.69 3.02 2.64
N LYS A 32 -95.31 2.61 3.75
CA LYS A 32 -95.07 1.30 4.37
C LYS A 32 -95.58 0.15 3.49
N ALA A 33 -96.71 0.34 2.81
CA ALA A 33 -97.28 -0.64 1.89
C ALA A 33 -96.47 -0.77 0.58
N ILE A 34 -95.91 0.34 0.07
CA ILE A 34 -95.19 0.39 -1.21
C ILE A 34 -93.67 0.17 -1.04
N GLY A 35 -93.12 0.46 0.15
CA GLY A 35 -91.70 0.29 0.47
C GLY A 35 -90.77 1.39 -0.08
N ALA A 36 -91.27 2.31 -0.91
CA ALA A 36 -90.51 3.40 -1.53
C ALA A 36 -91.38 4.66 -1.74
N GLY A 37 -90.75 5.79 -2.10
CA GLY A 37 -91.43 7.06 -2.39
C GLY A 37 -91.51 8.06 -1.23
N GLN A 38 -91.77 9.33 -1.55
CA GLN A 38 -91.96 10.41 -0.58
C GLN A 38 -93.42 10.44 -0.09
N GLN A 39 -93.62 10.43 1.24
CA GLN A 39 -94.95 10.31 1.88
C GLN A 39 -95.95 11.37 1.42
N LYS A 40 -95.49 12.61 1.24
CA LYS A 40 -96.32 13.74 0.81
C LYS A 40 -96.92 13.49 -0.58
N ARG A 41 -96.10 13.14 -1.57
CA ARG A 41 -96.55 12.81 -2.93
C ARG A 41 -97.53 11.63 -2.95
N LEU A 42 -97.24 10.56 -2.20
CA LEU A 42 -98.12 9.38 -2.15
C LEU A 42 -99.49 9.73 -1.59
N PHE A 43 -99.54 10.53 -0.53
CA PHE A 43 -100.80 10.97 0.06
C PHE A 43 -101.56 11.93 -0.85
N ASP A 44 -100.89 12.86 -1.53
CA ASP A 44 -101.51 13.80 -2.45
C ASP A 44 -102.20 13.09 -3.64
N VAL A 45 -101.54 12.06 -4.22
CA VAL A 45 -102.11 11.22 -5.29
C VAL A 45 -103.34 10.44 -4.79
N TRP A 46 -103.29 9.92 -3.56
CA TRP A 46 -104.43 9.24 -2.95
C TRP A 46 -105.61 10.17 -2.66
N LEU A 47 -105.34 11.37 -2.16
CA LEU A 47 -106.37 12.37 -1.88
C LEU A 47 -107.10 12.77 -3.17
N GLN A 48 -106.35 12.99 -4.26
CA GLN A 48 -106.92 13.28 -5.58
C GLN A 48 -107.84 12.14 -6.07
N TYR A 49 -107.49 10.88 -5.82
CA TYR A 49 -108.33 9.73 -6.17
C TYR A 49 -109.64 9.67 -5.34
N VAL A 50 -109.57 9.95 -4.03
CA VAL A 50 -110.75 9.98 -3.15
C VAL A 50 -111.68 11.14 -3.51
N GLU A 51 -111.13 12.32 -3.81
CA GLU A 51 -111.91 13.49 -4.22
C GLU A 51 -112.62 13.30 -5.57
N LEU A 52 -112.07 12.47 -6.47
CA LEU A 52 -112.68 12.11 -7.75
C LEU A 52 -113.75 11.01 -7.64
N THR A 53 -114.00 10.45 -6.43
CA THR A 53 -114.92 9.32 -6.22
C THR A 53 -116.06 9.68 -5.24
N PRO A 54 -117.21 10.22 -5.70
CA PRO A 54 -118.35 10.50 -4.84
C PRO A 54 -119.27 9.27 -4.73
N SER A 55 -119.38 8.70 -3.51
CA SER A 55 -120.39 7.67 -3.21
C SER A 55 -121.27 8.07 -2.02
N LEU A 56 -122.57 8.06 -2.32
CA LEU A 56 -123.74 8.42 -1.51
C LEU A 56 -123.97 7.47 -0.32
N ASN A 57 -124.58 8.01 0.74
CA ASN A 57 -125.82 7.54 1.43
C ASN A 57 -125.74 7.69 2.95
N ASN A 58 -126.67 8.48 3.51
CA ASN A 58 -127.55 8.10 4.62
C ASN A 58 -128.35 9.32 5.11
N GLN A 59 -129.60 9.43 4.64
CA GLN A 59 -130.69 10.05 5.41
C GLN A 59 -131.78 8.99 5.54
N GLN A 60 -132.09 8.66 6.79
CA GLN A 60 -133.11 7.69 7.19
C GLN A 60 -134.39 8.43 7.53
N ASP A 61 -135.49 7.79 7.13
CA ASP A 61 -136.88 8.17 7.25
C ASP A 61 -137.35 8.42 8.69
N SER A 62 -138.32 9.33 8.82
CA SER A 62 -139.24 9.42 9.96
C SER A 62 -140.63 9.01 9.47
N GLU A 63 -141.04 7.78 9.79
CA GLU A 63 -142.41 7.29 9.67
C GLU A 63 -143.27 7.70 10.88
N ASP A 64 -144.54 7.97 10.57
CA ASP A 64 -145.77 7.68 11.33
C ASP A 64 -145.85 8.01 12.83
N ASP A 65 -146.86 8.78 13.24
CA ASP A 65 -148.17 8.15 13.47
C ASP A 65 -149.31 9.15 13.73
N CYS A 66 -150.52 8.65 13.49
CA CYS A 66 -151.79 9.34 13.32
C CYS A 66 -152.56 9.57 14.65
N ILE A 67 -153.88 9.76 14.51
CA ILE A 67 -155.01 9.61 15.46
C ILE A 67 -155.47 10.93 16.17
N PRO A 68 -156.77 11.12 16.50
CA PRO A 68 -157.87 11.54 15.62
C PRO A 68 -158.68 12.73 16.19
N SER A 69 -159.36 13.48 15.33
CA SER A 69 -160.36 14.49 15.72
C SER A 69 -161.73 13.84 15.96
N GLN A 70 -162.36 14.03 17.13
CA GLN A 70 -163.78 14.45 17.31
C GLN A 70 -164.15 14.58 18.81
N THR A 71 -164.38 15.84 19.21
CA THR A 71 -165.45 16.36 20.10
C THR A 71 -165.81 15.63 21.40
N SER A 72 -165.60 16.30 22.55
CA SER A 72 -166.70 16.83 23.40
C SER A 72 -166.16 17.60 24.61
N SER A 73 -166.48 18.89 24.62
CA SER A 73 -165.98 19.95 25.47
C SER A 73 -166.71 20.04 26.82
N THR A 74 -166.45 19.12 27.75
CA THR A 74 -166.96 19.25 29.13
C THR A 74 -166.18 18.46 30.18
N PHE A 75 -164.92 18.11 29.90
CA PHE A 75 -163.97 17.52 30.86
C PHE A 75 -162.66 18.34 30.97
N ALA A 76 -162.58 19.48 30.30
CA ALA A 76 -161.35 20.25 30.05
C ALA A 76 -160.90 21.16 31.20
N THR A 77 -161.67 21.33 32.28
CA THR A 77 -161.24 22.18 33.42
C THR A 77 -160.72 21.37 34.60
N ASP A 78 -161.31 20.20 34.87
CA ASP A 78 -160.88 19.32 35.97
C ASP A 78 -159.66 18.45 35.60
N THR A 79 -159.54 18.09 34.31
CA THR A 79 -158.31 17.48 33.79
C THR A 79 -157.19 18.52 33.66
N LEU A 80 -157.48 19.75 33.23
CA LEU A 80 -156.48 20.81 33.09
C LEU A 80 -155.91 21.27 34.45
N GLY A 81 -156.75 21.38 35.49
CA GLY A 81 -156.29 21.65 36.86
C GLY A 81 -155.47 20.51 37.49
N ARG A 82 -155.59 19.28 36.98
CA ARG A 82 -154.74 18.13 37.36
C ARG A 82 -153.51 17.97 36.47
N ILE A 83 -153.59 18.36 35.21
CA ILE A 83 -152.50 18.28 34.23
C ILE A 83 -151.48 19.40 34.46
N GLU A 84 -151.90 20.60 34.87
CA GLU A 84 -151.00 21.73 35.16
C GLU A 84 -149.94 21.42 36.23
N PRO A 85 -150.27 20.86 37.41
CA PRO A 85 -149.25 20.48 38.38
C PRO A 85 -148.36 19.32 37.88
N ILE A 86 -148.91 18.37 37.12
CA ILE A 86 -148.13 17.27 36.52
C ILE A 86 -147.16 17.80 35.47
N LEU A 87 -147.56 18.78 34.66
CA LEU A 87 -146.69 19.44 33.68
C LEU A 87 -145.63 20.28 34.38
N LEU A 88 -145.97 21.03 35.43
CA LEU A 88 -144.99 21.81 36.19
C LEU A 88 -143.98 20.89 36.90
N GLU A 89 -144.43 19.74 37.41
CA GLU A 89 -143.58 18.71 38.02
C GLU A 89 -142.74 17.97 36.97
N ALA A 90 -143.29 17.70 35.78
CA ALA A 90 -142.53 17.16 34.65
C ALA A 90 -141.49 18.17 34.12
N PHE A 91 -141.82 19.46 34.05
CA PHE A 91 -140.89 20.50 33.63
C PHE A 91 -139.82 20.76 34.68
N SER A 92 -140.16 20.82 35.96
CA SER A 92 -139.17 20.99 37.03
C SER A 92 -138.28 19.75 37.17
N SER A 93 -138.83 18.54 37.05
CA SER A 93 -138.03 17.31 37.01
C SER A 93 -137.11 17.26 35.79
N LEU A 94 -137.60 17.65 34.60
CA LEU A 94 -136.78 17.78 33.39
C LEU A 94 -135.69 18.84 33.57
N LEU A 95 -136.01 20.01 34.12
CA LEU A 95 -135.03 21.07 34.37
C LEU A 95 -133.98 20.61 35.38
N THR A 96 -134.38 19.92 36.45
CA THR A 96 -133.43 19.31 37.39
C THR A 96 -132.61 18.19 36.76
N SER A 97 -133.20 17.40 35.85
CA SER A 97 -132.51 16.34 35.13
C SER A 97 -131.48 16.91 34.16
N GLU A 98 -131.82 17.95 33.40
CA GLU A 98 -130.91 18.68 32.50
C GLU A 98 -129.82 19.42 33.30
N GLN A 99 -130.17 20.06 34.42
CA GLN A 99 -129.20 20.69 35.31
C GLN A 99 -128.23 19.65 35.90
N ASN A 100 -128.74 18.49 36.31
CA ASN A 100 -127.92 17.38 36.80
C ASN A 100 -127.05 16.82 35.69
N HIS A 101 -127.59 16.62 34.49
CA HIS A 101 -126.87 16.16 33.31
C HIS A 101 -125.75 17.13 32.91
N PHE A 102 -126.02 18.43 32.89
CA PHE A 102 -125.02 19.47 32.61
C PHE A 102 -123.93 19.52 33.68
N ASN A 103 -124.29 19.38 34.96
CA ASN A 103 -123.32 19.29 36.05
C ASN A 103 -122.46 18.03 35.95
N GLU A 104 -123.04 16.89 35.55
CA GLU A 104 -122.31 15.65 35.28
C GLU A 104 -121.39 15.81 34.06
N LEU A 105 -121.84 16.46 32.98
CA LEU A 105 -121.03 16.75 31.81
C LEU A 105 -119.86 17.67 32.14
N LEU A 106 -120.09 18.74 32.91
CA LEU A 106 -119.02 19.64 33.38
C LEU A 106 -118.02 18.89 34.26
N LYS A 107 -118.48 18.03 35.19
CA LYS A 107 -117.59 17.19 35.99
C LYS A 107 -116.78 16.24 35.13
N ALA A 108 -117.41 15.58 34.15
CA ALA A 108 -116.73 14.69 33.22
C ALA A 108 -115.71 15.44 32.36
N GLN A 109 -116.03 16.64 31.87
CA GLN A 109 -115.12 17.49 31.10
C GLN A 109 -113.94 17.98 31.96
N HIS A 110 -114.20 18.42 33.19
CA HIS A 110 -113.15 18.80 34.14
C HIS A 110 -112.23 17.63 34.49
N GLN A 111 -112.80 16.44 34.72
CA GLN A 111 -112.04 15.23 34.97
C GLN A 111 -111.20 14.84 33.76
N THR A 112 -111.77 14.89 32.55
CA THR A 112 -111.04 14.62 31.30
C THR A 112 -109.88 15.61 31.11
N ALA A 113 -110.11 16.90 31.33
CA ALA A 113 -109.07 17.93 31.23
C ALA A 113 -107.98 17.75 32.29
N LYS A 114 -108.35 17.36 33.51
CA LYS A 114 -107.40 17.04 34.58
C LYS A 114 -106.52 15.85 34.21
N GLU A 115 -107.13 14.75 33.74
CA GLU A 115 -106.39 13.56 33.29
C GLU A 115 -105.48 13.86 32.09
N GLN A 116 -105.90 14.74 31.17
CA GLN A 116 -105.06 15.20 30.07
C GLN A 116 -103.88 16.03 30.57
N ASN A 117 -104.10 16.96 31.50
CA ASN A 117 -103.01 17.74 32.10
C ASN A 117 -102.02 16.85 32.84
N GLU A 118 -102.49 15.90 33.64
CA GLU A 118 -101.62 14.94 34.34
C GLU A 118 -100.78 14.11 33.35
N ARG A 119 -101.36 13.71 32.21
CA ARG A 119 -100.60 13.04 31.13
C ARG A 119 -99.55 13.96 30.50
N TYR A 120 -99.91 15.22 30.21
CA TYR A 120 -98.96 16.17 29.63
C TYR A 120 -97.83 16.51 30.59
N GLU A 121 -98.12 16.69 31.88
CA GLU A 121 -97.11 16.90 32.92
C GLU A 121 -96.16 15.70 33.02
N HIS A 122 -96.69 14.47 32.93
CA HIS A 122 -95.86 13.27 32.91
C HIS A 122 -94.98 13.19 31.65
N ASP A 123 -95.54 13.41 30.46
CA ASP A 123 -94.80 13.42 29.19
C ASP A 123 -93.70 14.49 29.17
N ILE A 124 -93.96 15.66 29.76
CA ILE A 124 -92.96 16.73 29.90
C ILE A 124 -91.84 16.28 30.85
N ALA A 125 -92.18 15.71 32.01
CA ALA A 125 -91.19 15.22 32.96
C ALA A 125 -90.27 14.13 32.37
N GLU A 126 -90.83 13.16 31.62
CA GLU A 126 -90.03 12.13 30.94
C GLU A 126 -89.08 12.74 29.90
N ARG A 127 -89.54 13.75 29.16
CA ARG A 127 -88.70 14.44 28.16
C ARG A 127 -87.61 15.28 28.80
N ASP A 128 -87.90 15.94 29.91
CA ASP A 128 -86.90 16.72 30.66
C ASP A 128 -85.82 15.80 31.23
N GLU A 129 -86.20 14.62 31.76
CA GLU A 129 -85.24 13.61 32.21
C GLU A 129 -84.37 13.09 31.06
N TYR A 130 -84.99 12.79 29.91
CA TYR A 130 -84.27 12.37 28.71
C TYR A 130 -83.32 13.46 28.18
N SER A 131 -83.75 14.73 28.16
CA SER A 131 -82.93 15.87 27.75
C SER A 131 -81.74 16.05 28.69
N SER A 132 -81.97 15.94 30.01
CA SER A 132 -80.90 16.00 31.01
C SER A 132 -79.86 14.89 30.81
N GLY A 133 -80.30 13.67 30.49
CA GLY A 133 -79.40 12.55 30.20
C GLY A 133 -78.56 12.79 28.94
N LEU A 134 -79.15 13.35 27.88
CA LEU A 134 -78.41 13.72 26.66
C LEU A 134 -77.43 14.87 26.92
N GLU A 135 -77.78 15.85 27.74
CA GLU A 135 -76.88 16.94 28.12
C GLU A 135 -75.66 16.42 28.91
N GLU A 136 -75.87 15.43 29.80
CA GLU A 136 -74.79 14.77 30.52
C GLU A 136 -73.89 13.96 29.57
N GLU A 137 -74.46 13.20 28.63
CA GLU A 137 -73.68 12.46 27.63
C GLU A 137 -72.86 13.39 26.73
N ILE A 138 -73.43 14.52 26.29
CA ILE A 138 -72.72 15.54 25.50
C ILE A 138 -71.54 16.11 26.30
N LYS A 139 -71.73 16.35 27.60
CA LYS A 139 -70.68 16.86 28.47
C LYS A 139 -69.55 15.84 28.65
N ASP A 140 -69.89 14.58 28.87
CA ASP A 140 -68.91 13.50 29.02
C ASP A 140 -68.11 13.27 27.73
N LEU A 141 -68.78 13.24 26.57
CA LEU A 141 -68.12 13.17 25.27
C LEU A 141 -67.24 14.40 25.00
N GLY A 142 -67.66 15.59 25.45
CA GLY A 142 -66.85 16.81 25.38
C GLY A 142 -65.56 16.71 26.19
N HIS A 143 -65.63 16.18 27.41
CA HIS A 143 -64.45 15.93 28.24
C HIS A 143 -63.53 14.85 27.65
N GLU A 144 -64.09 13.79 27.07
CA GLU A 144 -63.28 12.76 26.41
C GLU A 144 -62.58 13.31 25.16
N LEU A 145 -63.27 14.13 24.37
CA LEU A 145 -62.71 14.80 23.19
C LEU A 145 -61.58 15.75 23.58
N GLU A 146 -61.76 16.59 24.61
CA GLU A 146 -60.72 17.48 25.12
C GLU A 146 -59.48 16.69 25.58
N LYS A 147 -59.69 15.58 26.30
CA LYS A 147 -58.60 14.69 26.71
C LYS A 147 -57.86 14.11 25.51
N LYS A 148 -58.58 13.67 24.47
CA LYS A 148 -57.99 13.13 23.24
C LYS A 148 -57.23 14.20 22.45
N GLU A 149 -57.74 15.42 22.39
CA GLU A 149 -57.04 16.56 21.79
C GLU A 149 -55.73 16.88 22.53
N GLN A 150 -55.74 16.85 23.87
CA GLN A 150 -54.52 17.01 24.67
C GLN A 150 -53.51 15.88 24.42
N GLU A 151 -53.97 14.63 24.31
CA GLU A 151 -53.12 13.49 23.93
C GLU A 151 -52.48 13.69 22.55
N VAL A 152 -53.24 14.14 21.55
CA VAL A 152 -52.73 14.44 20.20
C VAL A 152 -51.69 15.56 20.22
N VAL A 153 -51.93 16.65 20.96
CA VAL A 153 -50.97 17.75 21.12
C VAL A 153 -49.67 17.24 21.76
N SER A 154 -49.78 16.41 22.80
CA SER A 154 -48.63 15.81 23.47
C SER A 154 -47.82 14.91 22.54
N ILE A 155 -48.49 14.04 21.76
CA ILE A 155 -47.86 13.16 20.77
C ILE A 155 -47.15 13.99 19.70
N ASN A 156 -47.78 15.04 19.18
CA ASN A 156 -47.16 15.93 18.19
C ASN A 156 -45.90 16.62 18.74
N ALA A 157 -45.93 17.06 20.01
CA ALA A 157 -44.76 17.63 20.66
C ALA A 157 -43.62 16.60 20.83
N LEU A 158 -43.94 15.34 21.11
CA LEU A 158 -42.97 14.25 21.15
C LEU A 158 -42.41 13.92 19.76
N MET A 159 -43.24 13.89 18.72
CA MET A 159 -42.79 13.69 17.34
C MET A 159 -41.82 14.79 16.91
N ALA A 160 -42.14 16.06 17.17
CA ALA A 160 -41.25 17.17 16.86
C ALA A 160 -39.90 17.08 17.60
N LYS A 161 -39.88 16.58 18.84
CA LYS A 161 -38.63 16.32 19.58
C LYS A 161 -37.82 15.18 18.95
N LEU A 162 -38.49 14.10 18.55
CA LEU A 162 -37.84 12.96 17.90
C LEU A 162 -37.27 13.33 16.53
N GLU A 163 -37.99 14.10 15.72
CA GLU A 163 -37.52 14.61 14.43
C GLU A 163 -36.27 15.49 14.58
N ASN A 164 -36.27 16.41 15.56
CA ASN A 164 -35.10 17.23 15.84
C ASN A 164 -33.89 16.39 16.30
N ASN A 165 -34.12 15.38 17.14
CA ASN A 165 -33.08 14.46 17.56
C ASN A 165 -32.55 13.62 16.38
N LEU A 166 -33.43 13.16 15.49
CA LEU A 166 -33.07 12.40 14.31
C LEU A 166 -32.21 13.24 13.37
N ASN A 167 -32.65 14.46 13.04
CA ASN A 167 -31.89 15.40 12.21
C ASN A 167 -30.52 15.72 12.83
N GLY A 168 -30.45 15.89 14.15
CA GLY A 168 -29.19 16.08 14.87
C GLY A 168 -28.24 14.88 14.74
N LYS A 169 -28.79 13.65 14.83
CA LYS A 169 -28.02 12.41 14.66
C LYS A 169 -27.59 12.18 13.21
N GLU A 170 -28.40 12.54 12.22
CA GLU A 170 -28.03 12.51 10.81
C GLU A 170 -26.87 13.46 10.51
N LEU A 171 -26.90 14.68 11.05
CA LEU A 171 -25.78 15.63 10.95
C LEU A 171 -24.50 15.09 11.61
N GLU A 172 -24.61 14.45 12.78
CA GLU A 172 -23.49 13.80 13.45
C GLU A 172 -22.91 12.65 12.61
N LEU A 173 -23.78 11.84 12.01
CA LEU A 173 -23.38 10.74 11.13
C LEU A 173 -22.63 11.25 9.89
N ILE A 174 -23.10 12.33 9.25
CA ILE A 174 -22.42 12.96 8.11
C ILE A 174 -20.98 13.36 8.50
N LYS A 175 -20.80 14.03 9.64
CA LYS A 175 -19.47 14.41 10.14
C LYS A 175 -18.57 13.20 10.40
N VAL A 176 -19.12 12.11 10.95
CA VAL A 176 -18.37 10.86 11.16
C VAL A 176 -17.97 10.22 9.82
N VAL A 177 -18.83 10.26 8.81
CA VAL A 177 -18.50 9.76 7.47
C VAL A 177 -17.40 10.60 6.81
N GLU A 178 -17.47 11.93 6.90
CA GLU A 178 -16.45 12.85 6.36
C GLU A 178 -15.08 12.66 7.02
N THR A 179 -15.05 12.52 8.35
CA THR A 179 -13.83 12.24 9.10
C THR A 179 -13.26 10.87 8.75
N ASN A 180 -14.08 9.82 8.65
CA ASN A 180 -13.65 8.51 8.18
C ASN A 180 -13.06 8.53 6.77
N ASN A 181 -13.68 9.28 5.84
CA ASN A 181 -13.15 9.42 4.48
C ASN A 181 -11.79 10.14 4.47
N SER A 182 -11.62 11.16 5.31
CA SER A 182 -10.33 11.85 5.48
C SER A 182 -9.27 10.91 6.06
N LEU A 183 -9.62 10.11 7.07
CA LEU A 183 -8.72 9.12 7.66
C LEU A 183 -8.32 8.03 6.66
N ARG A 184 -9.25 7.55 5.82
CA ARG A 184 -8.95 6.59 4.76
C ARG A 184 -7.93 7.13 3.77
N LYS A 185 -8.12 8.37 3.28
CA LYS A 185 -7.14 9.03 2.40
C LYS A 185 -5.76 9.11 3.05
N LEU A 186 -5.69 9.47 4.33
CA LEU A 186 -4.42 9.53 5.06
C LEU A 186 -3.76 8.16 5.19
N VAL A 187 -4.55 7.10 5.42
CA VAL A 187 -4.04 5.71 5.45
C VAL A 187 -3.49 5.30 4.09
N ASP A 188 -4.19 5.62 3.00
CA ASP A 188 -3.73 5.32 1.64
C ASP A 188 -2.41 6.06 1.34
N GLU A 189 -2.34 7.36 1.63
CA GLU A 189 -1.13 8.18 1.48
C GLU A 189 0.05 7.63 2.29
N LYS A 190 -0.19 7.17 3.53
CA LYS A 190 0.85 6.59 4.39
C LYS A 190 1.29 5.21 3.90
N THR A 191 0.38 4.44 3.33
CA THR A 191 0.69 3.14 2.70
C THR A 191 1.57 3.34 1.48
N ASP A 192 1.27 4.33 0.63
CA ASP A 192 2.10 4.68 -0.53
C ASP A 192 3.49 5.16 -0.10
N GLN A 193 3.59 6.00 0.93
CA GLN A 193 4.88 6.43 1.49
C GLN A 193 5.69 5.25 2.04
N MET A 194 5.05 4.30 2.71
CA MET A 194 5.70 3.11 3.24
C MET A 194 6.23 2.21 2.11
N ASN A 195 5.44 2.00 1.06
CA ASN A 195 5.86 1.23 -0.11
C ASN A 195 7.06 1.88 -0.81
N GLN A 196 7.02 3.21 -1.01
CA GLN A 196 8.15 3.95 -1.58
C GLN A 196 9.42 3.82 -0.75
N LEU A 197 9.31 3.92 0.58
CA LEU A 197 10.46 3.79 1.47
C LEU A 197 11.02 2.36 1.46
N ASN A 198 10.15 1.36 1.37
CA ASN A 198 10.53 -0.05 1.25
C ASN A 198 11.27 -0.33 -0.06
N ASP A 199 10.81 0.24 -1.18
CA ASP A 199 11.51 0.15 -2.47
C ASP A 199 12.88 0.85 -2.42
N GLN A 200 12.97 2.01 -1.76
CA GLN A 200 14.26 2.68 -1.55
C GLN A 200 15.22 1.84 -0.70
N LEU A 201 14.72 1.20 0.36
CA LEU A 201 15.51 0.32 1.22
C LEU A 201 16.04 -0.88 0.42
N ASN A 202 15.18 -1.58 -0.33
CA ASN A 202 15.56 -2.70 -1.17
C ASN A 202 16.64 -2.29 -2.20
N ASN A 203 16.49 -1.13 -2.84
CA ASN A 203 17.49 -0.60 -3.77
C ASN A 203 18.83 -0.32 -3.08
N LYS A 204 18.82 0.20 -1.85
CA LYS A 204 20.04 0.46 -1.08
C LYS A 204 20.70 -0.83 -0.60
N GLU A 205 19.93 -1.85 -0.25
CA GLU A 205 20.46 -3.18 0.08
C GLU A 205 21.14 -3.82 -1.12
N LEU A 206 20.54 -3.74 -2.32
CA LEU A 206 21.17 -4.19 -3.57
C LEU A 206 22.46 -3.43 -3.87
N GLU A 207 22.46 -2.10 -3.73
CA GLU A 207 23.65 -1.26 -3.93
C GLU A 207 24.77 -1.65 -2.95
N LEU A 208 24.44 -1.88 -1.68
CA LEU A 208 25.38 -2.30 -0.65
C LEU A 208 25.94 -3.68 -0.94
N ASN A 209 25.10 -4.64 -1.36
CA ASN A 209 25.54 -5.98 -1.74
C ASN A 209 26.51 -5.93 -2.93
N ASN A 210 26.20 -5.14 -3.96
CA ASN A 210 27.10 -4.95 -5.11
C ASN A 210 28.44 -4.34 -4.70
N LYS A 211 28.44 -3.33 -3.81
CA LYS A 211 29.67 -2.76 -3.27
C LYS A 211 30.46 -3.77 -2.44
N SER A 212 29.77 -4.60 -1.65
CA SER A 212 30.39 -5.69 -0.86
C SER A 212 31.12 -6.69 -1.76
N ILE A 213 30.48 -7.13 -2.84
CA ILE A 213 31.09 -8.01 -3.86
C ILE A 213 32.31 -7.32 -4.51
N SER A 214 32.20 -6.04 -4.86
CA SER A 214 33.32 -5.28 -5.42
C SER A 214 34.49 -5.14 -4.44
N ILE A 215 34.22 -4.99 -3.15
CA ILE A 215 35.27 -4.93 -2.11
C ILE A 215 35.95 -6.29 -1.98
N ALA A 216 35.20 -7.39 -1.98
CA ALA A 216 35.75 -8.74 -1.92
C ALA A 216 36.71 -9.01 -3.10
N THR A 217 36.26 -8.72 -4.33
CA THR A 217 37.09 -8.89 -5.54
C THR A 217 38.35 -8.01 -5.55
N LEU A 218 38.26 -6.76 -5.09
CA LEU A 218 39.44 -5.89 -4.94
C LEU A 218 40.39 -6.40 -3.87
N THR A 219 39.87 -6.99 -2.80
CA THR A 219 40.67 -7.59 -1.71
C THR A 219 41.45 -8.79 -2.22
N GLU A 220 40.79 -9.72 -2.93
CA GLU A 220 41.44 -10.88 -3.57
C GLU A 220 42.54 -10.44 -4.56
N ARG A 221 42.27 -9.40 -5.37
CA ARG A 221 43.27 -8.84 -6.29
C ARG A 221 44.47 -8.25 -5.55
N ASN A 222 44.24 -7.54 -4.45
CA ASN A 222 45.32 -6.99 -3.62
C ASN A 222 46.17 -8.09 -2.97
N GLU A 223 45.54 -9.18 -2.51
CA GLU A 223 46.26 -10.35 -1.98
C GLU A 223 47.13 -11.01 -3.06
N SER A 224 46.59 -11.18 -4.27
CA SER A 224 47.35 -11.69 -5.42
C SER A 224 48.54 -10.79 -5.78
N LEU A 225 48.32 -9.47 -5.85
CA LEU A 225 49.39 -8.50 -6.10
C LEU A 225 50.46 -8.52 -4.99
N ASN A 226 50.05 -8.59 -3.72
CA ASN A 226 50.98 -8.69 -2.59
C ASN A 226 51.81 -9.98 -2.65
N SER A 227 51.22 -11.10 -3.05
CA SER A 227 51.95 -12.36 -3.26
C SER A 227 52.97 -12.24 -4.40
N SER A 228 52.60 -11.57 -5.50
CA SER A 228 53.49 -11.31 -6.64
C SER A 228 54.63 -10.37 -6.27
N ILE A 229 54.35 -9.31 -5.51
CA ILE A 229 55.38 -8.39 -4.98
C ILE A 229 56.36 -9.15 -4.09
N LYS A 230 55.88 -10.05 -3.22
CA LYS A 230 56.73 -10.87 -2.38
C LYS A 230 57.65 -11.76 -3.22
N GLN A 231 57.11 -12.46 -4.21
CA GLN A 231 57.90 -13.28 -5.13
C GLN A 231 58.96 -12.47 -5.88
N LEU A 232 58.59 -11.33 -6.47
CA LEU A 232 59.53 -10.45 -7.15
C LEU A 232 60.62 -9.93 -6.22
N LYS A 233 60.29 -9.64 -4.96
CA LYS A 233 61.28 -9.21 -3.96
C LYS A 233 62.28 -10.33 -3.64
N ASP A 234 61.81 -11.57 -3.52
CA ASP A 234 62.66 -12.74 -3.29
C ASP A 234 63.56 -13.01 -4.52
N ASP A 235 63.03 -12.89 -5.73
CA ASP A 235 63.79 -12.99 -6.98
C ASP A 235 64.86 -11.91 -7.11
N ILE A 236 64.53 -10.65 -6.80
CA ILE A 236 65.50 -9.54 -6.79
C ILE A 236 66.62 -9.82 -5.78
N LYS A 237 66.28 -10.34 -4.60
CA LYS A 237 67.27 -10.69 -3.58
C LYS A 237 68.19 -11.83 -4.07
N SER A 238 67.64 -12.86 -4.71
CA SER A 238 68.42 -13.95 -5.30
C SER A 238 69.37 -13.43 -6.38
N LYS A 239 68.85 -12.66 -7.35
CA LYS A 239 69.67 -12.06 -8.41
C LYS A 239 70.75 -11.10 -7.87
N GLY A 240 70.45 -10.38 -6.79
CA GLY A 240 71.43 -9.54 -6.10
C GLY A 240 72.59 -10.36 -5.54
N ASN A 241 72.31 -11.52 -4.92
CA ASN A 241 73.35 -12.42 -4.44
C ASN A 241 74.18 -13.02 -5.59
N ASP A 242 73.54 -13.41 -6.69
CA ASP A 242 74.23 -13.90 -7.88
C ASP A 242 75.15 -12.83 -8.48
N LEU A 243 74.69 -11.58 -8.54
CA LEU A 243 75.50 -10.46 -9.02
C LEU A 243 76.72 -10.22 -8.13
N ILE A 244 76.57 -10.28 -6.79
CA ILE A 244 77.69 -10.18 -5.86
C ILE A 244 78.71 -11.30 -6.11
N LYS A 245 78.25 -12.54 -6.34
CA LYS A 245 79.13 -13.68 -6.65
C LYS A 245 79.89 -13.45 -7.96
N VAL A 246 79.21 -13.04 -9.02
CA VAL A 246 79.83 -12.72 -10.32
C VAL A 246 80.82 -11.56 -10.18
N GLN A 247 80.50 -10.53 -9.39
CA GLN A 247 81.41 -9.42 -9.11
C GLN A 247 82.67 -9.89 -8.36
N ALA A 248 82.53 -10.77 -7.36
CA ALA A 248 83.67 -11.36 -6.65
C ALA A 248 84.54 -12.22 -7.58
N GLU A 249 83.93 -13.04 -8.44
CA GLU A 249 84.63 -13.82 -9.47
C GLU A 249 85.38 -12.92 -10.46
N ASN A 250 84.75 -11.83 -10.92
CA ASN A 250 85.40 -10.86 -11.81
C ASN A 250 86.57 -10.14 -11.13
N GLN A 251 86.45 -9.77 -9.84
CA GLN A 251 87.57 -9.19 -9.08
C GLN A 251 88.72 -10.19 -8.94
N LEU A 252 88.42 -11.46 -8.65
CA LEU A 252 89.42 -12.52 -8.59
C LEU A 252 90.13 -12.69 -9.93
N LEU A 253 89.36 -12.75 -11.03
CA LEU A 253 89.92 -12.82 -12.38
C LEU A 253 90.79 -11.61 -12.70
N LEU A 254 90.36 -10.40 -12.32
CA LEU A 254 91.13 -9.16 -12.53
C LEU A 254 92.48 -9.19 -11.78
N THR A 255 92.47 -9.63 -10.52
CA THR A 255 93.72 -9.80 -9.75
C THR A 255 94.63 -10.84 -10.41
N LYS A 256 94.07 -11.97 -10.86
CA LYS A 256 94.83 -13.03 -11.55
C LYS A 256 95.39 -12.56 -12.89
N THR A 257 94.63 -11.77 -13.66
CA THR A 257 95.15 -11.17 -14.90
C THR A 257 96.27 -10.18 -14.60
N GLY A 258 96.16 -9.39 -13.51
CA GLY A 258 97.21 -8.47 -13.08
C GLY A 258 98.49 -9.18 -12.64
N THR A 259 98.38 -10.29 -11.89
CA THR A 259 99.56 -11.10 -11.52
C THR A 259 100.21 -11.73 -12.74
N LEU A 260 99.42 -12.32 -13.64
CA LEU A 260 99.94 -12.90 -14.88
C LEU A 260 100.61 -11.82 -15.77
N GLU A 261 100.07 -10.60 -15.83
CA GLU A 261 100.70 -9.50 -16.56
C GLU A 261 102.03 -9.07 -15.92
N GLY A 262 102.10 -9.04 -14.58
CA GLY A 262 103.34 -8.77 -13.84
C GLY A 262 104.41 -9.86 -14.03
N GLU A 263 104.01 -11.13 -13.98
CA GLU A 263 104.85 -12.28 -14.32
C GLU A 263 105.36 -12.18 -15.76
N ASN A 264 104.49 -11.85 -16.72
CA ASN A 264 104.85 -11.73 -18.11
C ASN A 264 105.82 -10.55 -18.37
N LYS A 265 105.65 -9.41 -17.67
CA LYS A 265 106.63 -8.30 -17.68
C LYS A 265 107.99 -8.75 -17.13
N THR A 266 108.00 -9.49 -16.04
CA THR A 266 109.22 -10.03 -15.42
C THR A 266 109.91 -11.01 -16.35
N LEU A 267 109.17 -11.95 -16.93
CA LEU A 267 109.68 -12.89 -17.94
C LEU A 267 110.22 -12.17 -19.17
N THR A 268 109.53 -11.12 -19.65
CA THR A 268 109.99 -10.31 -20.78
C THR A 268 111.29 -9.58 -20.46
N SER A 269 111.43 -9.02 -19.24
CA SER A 269 112.66 -8.39 -18.77
C SER A 269 113.79 -9.40 -18.58
N ASN A 270 113.50 -10.59 -18.05
CA ASN A 270 114.49 -11.66 -17.93
C ASN A 270 114.94 -12.13 -19.32
N LEU A 271 114.02 -12.22 -20.28
CA LEU A 271 114.32 -12.60 -21.65
C LEU A 271 115.15 -11.54 -22.39
N SER A 272 114.92 -10.25 -22.14
CA SER A 272 115.77 -9.18 -22.69
C SER A 272 117.16 -9.15 -22.02
N ALA A 273 117.24 -9.36 -20.72
CA ALA A 273 118.51 -9.50 -19.99
C ALA A 273 119.31 -10.71 -20.49
N LEU A 274 118.68 -11.86 -20.63
CA LEU A 274 119.31 -13.07 -21.15
C LEU A 274 119.75 -12.91 -22.61
N LYS A 275 118.98 -12.18 -23.43
CA LYS A 275 119.41 -11.81 -24.79
C LYS A 275 120.64 -10.91 -24.77
N ALA A 276 120.71 -9.94 -23.86
CA ALA A 276 121.86 -9.06 -23.72
C ALA A 276 123.10 -9.84 -23.22
N GLU A 277 122.92 -10.73 -22.24
CA GLU A 277 123.98 -11.63 -21.76
C GLU A 277 124.48 -12.54 -22.88
N HIS A 278 123.56 -13.12 -23.68
CA HIS A 278 123.95 -13.93 -24.83
C HIS A 278 124.71 -13.10 -25.87
N GLN A 279 124.31 -11.85 -26.13
CA GLN A 279 125.05 -10.97 -27.03
C GLN A 279 126.45 -10.64 -26.50
N ASP A 280 126.60 -10.39 -25.20
CA ASP A 280 127.90 -10.17 -24.55
C ASP A 280 128.78 -11.42 -24.64
N LEU A 281 128.20 -12.61 -24.35
CA LEU A 281 128.90 -13.88 -24.51
C LEU A 281 129.34 -14.11 -25.97
N ASP A 282 128.51 -13.76 -26.93
CA ASP A 282 128.81 -13.90 -28.36
C ASP A 282 129.91 -12.93 -28.80
N GLN A 283 129.92 -11.70 -28.25
CA GLN A 283 131.03 -10.76 -28.42
C GLN A 283 132.32 -11.27 -27.79
N ARG A 284 132.24 -11.83 -26.58
CA ARG A 284 133.39 -12.39 -25.88
C ARG A 284 133.93 -13.64 -26.56
N HIS A 285 133.06 -14.48 -27.11
CA HIS A 285 133.43 -15.60 -27.94
C HIS A 285 134.18 -15.13 -29.21
N LYS A 286 133.68 -14.07 -29.87
CA LYS A 286 134.40 -13.44 -31.00
C LYS A 286 135.76 -12.89 -30.60
N GLN A 287 135.87 -12.22 -29.44
CA GLN A 287 137.15 -11.73 -28.93
C GLN A 287 138.13 -12.87 -28.63
N LEU A 288 137.68 -13.95 -27.99
CA LEU A 288 138.48 -15.14 -27.74
C LEU A 288 138.90 -15.82 -29.05
N LEU A 289 138.06 -15.79 -30.08
CA LEU A 289 138.44 -16.28 -31.41
C LEU A 289 139.58 -15.44 -32.00
N ILE A 290 139.47 -14.11 -31.92
CA ILE A 290 140.53 -13.19 -32.37
C ILE A 290 141.81 -13.40 -31.57
N GLU A 291 141.71 -13.62 -30.26
CA GLU A 291 142.86 -13.87 -29.38
C GLU A 291 143.50 -15.23 -29.68
N LYS A 292 142.69 -16.26 -29.93
CA LYS A 292 143.15 -17.57 -30.41
C LYS A 292 143.89 -17.42 -31.75
N ASP A 293 143.32 -16.71 -32.73
CA ASP A 293 143.97 -16.48 -34.02
C ASP A 293 145.28 -15.70 -33.85
N ARG A 294 145.34 -14.74 -32.92
CA ARG A 294 146.57 -14.02 -32.57
C ARG A 294 147.63 -14.92 -31.95
N LEU A 295 147.23 -15.84 -31.07
CA LEU A 295 148.12 -16.84 -30.47
C LEU A 295 148.61 -17.85 -31.51
N ASP A 296 147.75 -18.29 -32.42
CA ASP A 296 148.12 -19.17 -33.54
C ASP A 296 149.17 -18.50 -34.46
N ILE A 297 149.02 -17.18 -34.72
CA ILE A 297 150.04 -16.39 -35.44
C ILE A 297 151.35 -16.31 -34.65
N GLN A 298 151.31 -16.10 -33.33
CA GLN A 298 152.51 -16.07 -32.49
C GLN A 298 153.23 -17.43 -32.46
N LEU A 299 152.49 -18.53 -32.39
CA LEU A 299 153.04 -19.89 -32.46
C LEU A 299 153.67 -20.17 -33.83
N SER A 300 153.02 -19.77 -34.91
CA SER A 300 153.54 -19.94 -36.27
C SER A 300 154.86 -19.18 -36.49
N ASN A 301 154.96 -17.95 -35.98
CA ASN A 301 156.19 -17.16 -36.05
C ASN A 301 157.35 -17.73 -35.22
N ARG A 302 157.06 -18.45 -34.12
CA ARG A 302 158.06 -19.04 -33.24
C ARG A 302 158.67 -20.33 -33.81
N ILE A 303 157.92 -21.08 -34.61
CA ILE A 303 158.39 -22.32 -35.25
C ILE A 303 159.33 -22.04 -36.42
N HIS A 304 159.14 -20.95 -37.17
CA HIS A 304 160.06 -20.59 -38.25
C HIS A 304 161.44 -20.14 -37.75
N PHE A 305 161.54 -19.54 -36.56
CA PHE A 305 162.82 -19.12 -36.00
C PHE A 305 163.71 -20.31 -35.58
N THR A 306 163.10 -21.41 -35.10
CA THR A 306 163.84 -22.61 -34.66
C THR A 306 164.33 -23.51 -35.80
N SER A 307 163.74 -23.43 -37.00
CA SER A 307 164.14 -24.28 -38.13
C SER A 307 165.45 -23.84 -38.77
N ASP A 308 165.73 -22.54 -38.82
CA ASP A 308 166.97 -22.00 -39.40
C ASP A 308 168.17 -22.19 -38.44
N GLU A 309 167.92 -22.21 -37.13
CA GLU A 309 168.96 -22.43 -36.11
C GLU A 309 169.39 -23.90 -36.01
N VAL A 310 168.50 -24.86 -36.30
CA VAL A 310 168.83 -26.29 -36.36
C VAL A 310 169.71 -26.63 -37.57
N LEU A 311 169.45 -26.00 -38.73
CA LEU A 311 170.29 -26.16 -39.93
C LEU A 311 171.72 -25.61 -39.73
N ALA A 312 171.88 -24.54 -38.92
CA ALA A 312 173.20 -24.01 -38.57
C ALA A 312 173.98 -24.90 -37.58
N LEU A 313 173.27 -25.65 -36.73
CA LEU A 313 173.86 -26.60 -35.79
C LEU A 313 174.33 -27.89 -36.48
N GLU A 314 173.57 -28.43 -37.44
CA GLU A 314 174.02 -29.58 -38.25
C GLU A 314 175.30 -29.27 -39.03
N PHE A 315 175.39 -28.08 -39.65
CA PHE A 315 176.59 -27.67 -40.39
C PHE A 315 177.85 -27.53 -39.50
N SER A 316 177.68 -27.11 -38.24
CA SER A 316 178.81 -26.96 -37.30
C SER A 316 179.26 -28.28 -36.69
N ILE A 317 178.36 -29.26 -36.54
CA ILE A 317 178.69 -30.60 -36.05
C ILE A 317 179.43 -31.41 -37.13
N ASP A 318 179.07 -31.27 -38.40
CA ASP A 318 179.79 -31.93 -39.50
C ASP A 318 181.22 -31.41 -39.66
N GLN A 319 181.46 -30.10 -39.49
CA GLN A 319 182.83 -29.56 -39.47
C GLN A 319 183.66 -30.04 -38.27
N PHE A 320 183.04 -30.35 -37.13
CA PHE A 320 183.74 -30.85 -35.96
C PHE A 320 184.13 -32.32 -36.12
N ASN A 321 183.29 -33.13 -36.79
CA ASN A 321 183.58 -34.55 -37.02
C ASN A 321 184.68 -34.78 -38.07
N ASP A 322 184.75 -33.95 -39.13
CA ASP A 322 185.84 -34.06 -40.13
C ASP A 322 187.23 -33.70 -39.58
N MET A 323 187.31 -32.96 -38.47
CA MET A 323 188.58 -32.57 -37.85
C MET A 323 189.13 -33.60 -36.84
N ILE A 324 188.31 -34.53 -36.34
CA ILE A 324 188.73 -35.53 -35.34
C ILE A 324 189.45 -36.74 -35.97
N GLU A 325 189.29 -37.01 -37.27
CA GLU A 325 189.90 -38.19 -37.91
C GLU A 325 191.31 -37.98 -38.51
N GLY A 326 191.89 -36.77 -38.47
CA GLY A 326 193.20 -36.50 -39.09
C GLY A 326 194.22 -35.83 -38.16
N GLY A 327 194.87 -36.59 -37.28
CA GLY A 327 195.75 -36.08 -36.23
C GLY A 327 197.01 -35.32 -36.70
N SER A 328 197.21 -34.12 -36.15
CA SER A 328 198.52 -33.53 -35.81
C SER A 328 198.28 -32.29 -34.94
N SER A 329 198.93 -32.26 -33.79
CA SER A 329 198.61 -31.45 -32.62
C SER A 329 199.13 -30.00 -32.72
N GLU A 330 198.24 -29.02 -32.85
CA GLU A 330 198.60 -27.61 -32.65
C GLU A 330 197.46 -26.79 -32.03
N SER A 331 197.78 -26.26 -30.84
CA SER A 331 196.94 -25.74 -29.76
C SER A 331 196.19 -24.42 -30.03
N VAL A 332 195.90 -24.05 -31.28
CA VAL A 332 195.36 -22.70 -31.60
C VAL A 332 193.98 -22.74 -32.29
N LYS A 333 193.50 -23.90 -32.77
CA LYS A 333 192.15 -24.04 -33.36
C LYS A 333 191.04 -24.37 -32.34
N HIS A 334 191.38 -24.89 -31.17
CA HIS A 334 190.41 -25.31 -30.15
C HIS A 334 189.70 -24.14 -29.44
N GLU A 335 190.34 -22.97 -29.27
CA GLU A 335 189.72 -21.84 -28.56
C GLU A 335 188.62 -21.14 -29.37
N LYS A 336 188.74 -21.09 -30.70
CA LYS A 336 187.73 -20.43 -31.54
C LYS A 336 186.41 -21.21 -31.58
N ILE A 337 186.49 -22.54 -31.72
CA ILE A 337 185.31 -23.41 -31.73
C ILE A 337 184.64 -23.44 -30.35
N ILE A 338 185.40 -23.46 -29.25
CA ILE A 338 184.83 -23.35 -27.89
C ILE A 338 184.19 -21.98 -27.65
N SER A 339 184.75 -20.90 -28.20
CA SER A 339 184.14 -19.56 -28.16
C SER A 339 182.81 -19.53 -28.92
N ASP A 340 182.73 -20.13 -30.10
CA ASP A 340 181.53 -20.12 -30.93
C ASP A 340 180.42 -21.01 -30.31
N ILE A 341 180.76 -22.17 -29.74
CA ILE A 341 179.83 -23.02 -28.99
C ILE A 341 179.34 -22.33 -27.71
N LYS A 342 180.20 -21.63 -26.97
CA LYS A 342 179.78 -20.85 -25.77
C LYS A 342 178.90 -19.66 -26.14
N SER A 343 179.08 -19.06 -27.31
CA SER A 343 178.24 -17.98 -27.82
C SER A 343 176.83 -18.47 -28.16
N LEU A 344 176.73 -19.66 -28.76
CA LEU A 344 175.47 -20.35 -29.06
C LEU A 344 174.73 -20.79 -27.79
N LEU A 345 175.43 -21.37 -26.81
CA LEU A 345 174.85 -21.76 -25.51
C LEU A 345 174.37 -20.56 -24.67
N LYS A 346 174.91 -19.35 -24.93
CA LYS A 346 174.44 -18.12 -24.27
C LYS A 346 173.17 -17.56 -24.90
N ARG A 347 172.91 -17.82 -26.19
CA ARG A 347 171.65 -17.45 -26.85
C ARG A 347 170.52 -18.42 -26.47
N PHE A 348 170.82 -19.72 -26.37
CA PHE A 348 169.85 -20.74 -25.94
C PHE A 348 169.39 -20.62 -24.47
N LYS A 349 170.02 -19.76 -23.66
CA LYS A 349 169.69 -19.57 -22.23
C LYS A 349 169.00 -18.22 -21.95
N ALA A 350 168.67 -17.46 -22.99
CA ALA A 350 168.07 -16.13 -22.91
C ALA A 350 166.67 -16.03 -23.54
N GLU A 351 166.08 -17.16 -23.94
CA GLU A 351 164.67 -17.36 -24.37
C GLU A 351 164.09 -18.58 -23.64
#